data_AF-A0A2V8N2T9-F1
#
_entry.id   AF-A0A2V8N2T9-F1
#
_cell.length_a   1.000
_cell.length_b   1.000
_cell.length_c   1.000
_cell.angle_alpha   90.00
_cell.angle_beta   90.00
_cell.angle_gamma   90.00
#
_symmetry.space_group_name_H-M   'P 1'
#
loop_
_entity.id
_entity.type
_entity.pdbx_description
1 polymer ?
#
loop_
_entity_poly.entity_id
_entity_poly.type
_entity_poly.pdbx_seq_one_letter_code
_entity_poly.pdbx_strand_id
1 'polypeptide(L)'
;CPNDGAELQVQNMTVMTNLRLAEQDARDIATYLFSLSAPPSYSNASFMDDPKLVEEGKAEIKQYGCAGCHEIKGFEDEQRIGKELTTEGATPLERLDFALLTQDAEYGREVLRDAGGKTINLHPNEPEKEWYNHRGFFEHKLSDPSIYDRGKSQYLEPKDRLRMPKPYLTDVWRNGLATLLLGSMGAEGANVPASLFYNPPDDRRQDIQNGWWVIKKYNCMGCHILQPGQQVQVYNNTGDPTVATGAVLTTLPFYASQKEFLPPQLTSEGARVDPDWLMKFLKDPSLMQAGEKPTNPASSPVAQASPGAKPAANANDQSGGRLQPQPGANRNGTRPYLQVHMPTFNFSPNELRVLVRFFMAISSQNDPYIKQPMDPMTENEKQIARDIFVSGTPCLKCHITGDPAHDARAIAPNFLLAGERLKPDWTFRWLLDPSQIAPGTAMPTGLFKKDADHWVVNLPNPPADIANYHKDHARLLVRYMFLMTPDEQRRLLSASPAAPPTPAATPAKVGRNSYGTAKGNERLGHHSVRSNNKRAKLSKLPITGVQSTDFSRAILTARTQLKLVL
;
A
#
# COMPACT_ATOMS: atom_id res chain seq x y z
N CYS A 1 30.02 -38.16 24.64
CA CYS A 1 28.65 -38.14 24.09
C CYS A 1 28.58 -37.05 23.02
N PRO A 2 28.02 -37.33 21.84
CA PRO A 2 28.13 -36.48 20.65
C PRO A 2 27.14 -35.30 20.65
N ASN A 3 27.53 -34.27 19.87
CA ASN A 3 26.79 -33.21 19.18
C ASN A 3 25.32 -32.99 19.55
N ASP A 4 24.87 -31.73 19.71
CA ASP A 4 24.71 -30.84 18.56
C ASP A 4 24.55 -29.34 18.94
N GLY A 5 25.64 -28.70 19.32
CA GLY A 5 25.72 -27.24 19.50
C GLY A 5 25.99 -26.47 18.21
N ALA A 6 25.11 -26.56 17.21
CA ALA A 6 25.21 -25.74 15.99
C ALA A 6 23.84 -25.17 15.53
N GLU A 7 23.77 -23.84 15.57
CA GLU A 7 22.99 -22.89 14.78
C GLU A 7 21.53 -23.18 14.37
N LEU A 8 20.65 -22.32 14.88
CA LEU A 8 19.42 -21.89 14.22
C LEU A 8 19.74 -21.25 12.85
N GLN A 9 19.62 -22.03 11.79
CA GLN A 9 19.41 -21.59 10.41
C GLN A 9 18.49 -22.64 9.76
N VAL A 10 17.39 -22.37 9.06
CA VAL A 10 17.06 -21.35 8.06
C VAL A 10 15.52 -21.25 8.04
N GLN A 11 14.96 -20.04 8.05
CA GLN A 11 13.58 -19.85 7.56
C GLN A 11 13.52 -20.37 6.14
N ASN A 12 12.69 -21.37 5.84
CA ASN A 12 12.45 -21.83 4.48
C ASN A 12 11.81 -20.67 3.66
N MET A 13 12.66 -19.79 3.15
CA MET A 13 12.42 -18.84 2.09
C MET A 13 12.67 -19.54 0.75
N THR A 14 12.20 -20.78 0.58
CA THR A 14 12.08 -21.36 -0.75
C THR A 14 10.81 -20.80 -1.37
N VAL A 15 10.92 -19.54 -1.81
CA VAL A 15 10.05 -18.98 -2.84
C VAL A 15 10.14 -19.95 -4.01
N MET A 16 9.01 -20.56 -4.40
CA MET A 16 8.94 -21.37 -5.61
C MET A 16 9.48 -20.53 -6.77
N THR A 17 10.63 -20.92 -7.32
CA THR A 17 11.22 -20.23 -8.46
C THR A 17 10.24 -20.32 -9.62
N ASN A 18 9.82 -19.17 -10.15
CA ASN A 18 8.92 -19.13 -11.29
C ASN A 18 9.57 -19.89 -12.48
N LEU A 19 8.93 -20.98 -12.92
CA LEU A 19 9.48 -21.85 -13.97
C LEU A 19 9.19 -21.34 -15.40
N ARG A 20 8.48 -20.21 -15.56
CA ARG A 20 8.15 -19.55 -16.85
C ARG A 20 7.47 -20.42 -17.91
N LEU A 21 6.80 -21.48 -17.49
CA LEU A 21 6.02 -22.39 -18.37
C LEU A 21 5.04 -21.56 -19.22
N ALA A 22 4.80 -21.84 -20.52
CA ALA A 22 3.74 -21.23 -21.38
C ALA A 22 2.32 -21.58 -20.88
N GLU A 23 1.21 -20.91 -21.24
CA GLU A 23 -0.10 -21.17 -20.54
C GLU A 23 -0.58 -22.56 -20.77
N GLN A 24 -0.34 -23.01 -22.00
CA GLN A 24 -0.44 -24.39 -22.38
C GLN A 24 0.58 -25.24 -21.60
N ASP A 25 1.89 -24.98 -21.62
CA ASP A 25 2.84 -25.81 -20.85
C ASP A 25 2.62 -25.82 -19.34
N ALA A 26 2.09 -24.74 -18.76
CA ALA A 26 1.76 -24.64 -17.35
C ALA A 26 0.47 -25.40 -17.07
N ARG A 27 -0.50 -25.39 -18.00
CA ARG A 27 -1.66 -26.26 -17.97
C ARG A 27 -1.28 -27.70 -18.24
N ASP A 28 -0.32 -28.00 -19.09
CA ASP A 28 0.10 -29.34 -19.48
C ASP A 28 1.02 -29.93 -18.42
N ILE A 29 1.89 -29.12 -17.81
CA ILE A 29 2.67 -29.47 -16.62
C ILE A 29 1.76 -29.48 -15.40
N ALA A 30 0.80 -28.57 -15.25
CA ALA A 30 -0.20 -28.71 -14.20
C ALA A 30 -1.03 -29.96 -14.43
N THR A 31 -1.44 -30.30 -15.66
CA THR A 31 -2.21 -31.50 -16.01
C THR A 31 -1.35 -32.74 -15.82
N TYR A 32 -0.07 -32.69 -16.17
CA TYR A 32 0.90 -33.75 -15.96
C TYR A 32 1.16 -33.93 -14.47
N LEU A 33 1.41 -32.87 -13.71
CA LEU A 33 1.55 -32.90 -12.25
C LEU A 33 0.24 -33.29 -11.56
N PHE A 34 -0.92 -32.92 -12.09
CA PHE A 34 -2.26 -33.35 -11.66
C PHE A 34 -2.52 -34.82 -12.01
N SER A 35 -1.87 -35.33 -13.07
CA SER A 35 -1.91 -36.74 -13.47
C SER A 35 -0.89 -37.59 -12.71
N LEU A 36 0.20 -36.98 -12.23
CA LEU A 36 1.23 -37.58 -11.39
C LEU A 36 0.83 -37.54 -9.91
N SER A 37 0.11 -36.51 -9.47
CA SER A 37 -0.69 -36.59 -8.28
C SER A 37 -1.80 -37.58 -8.58
N ALA A 38 -2.05 -38.54 -7.69
CA ALA A 38 -3.43 -38.97 -7.61
C ALA A 38 -4.23 -37.68 -7.39
N PRO A 39 -5.30 -37.37 -8.17
CA PRO A 39 -6.26 -36.37 -7.70
C PRO A 39 -6.47 -36.71 -6.24
N PRO A 40 -6.41 -35.74 -5.30
CA PRO A 40 -6.70 -36.07 -3.93
C PRO A 40 -7.98 -36.86 -4.03
N SER A 41 -7.90 -38.14 -3.63
CA SER A 41 -9.06 -38.99 -3.63
C SER A 41 -9.82 -38.45 -2.44
N TYR A 42 -10.50 -37.33 -2.68
CA TYR A 42 -11.58 -36.90 -1.87
C TYR A 42 -12.53 -38.08 -1.99
N SER A 43 -12.79 -38.70 -0.85
CA SER A 43 -13.92 -39.60 -0.72
C SER A 43 -15.08 -38.98 -1.50
N ASN A 44 -15.72 -39.76 -2.38
CA ASN A 44 -16.83 -39.29 -3.21
C ASN A 44 -17.74 -38.41 -2.34
N ALA A 45 -17.70 -37.11 -2.61
CA ALA A 45 -18.41 -36.11 -1.85
C ALA A 45 -19.71 -35.83 -2.59
N SER A 46 -20.53 -36.87 -2.74
CA SER A 46 -21.82 -36.79 -3.44
C SER A 46 -22.73 -35.68 -2.89
N PHE A 47 -22.47 -35.25 -1.65
CA PHE A 47 -23.11 -34.13 -0.98
C PHE A 47 -22.73 -32.74 -1.56
N MET A 48 -21.59 -32.60 -2.24
CA MET A 48 -21.15 -31.33 -2.85
C MET A 48 -21.99 -30.93 -4.06
N ASP A 49 -22.55 -31.92 -4.77
CA ASP A 49 -23.43 -31.70 -5.92
C ASP A 49 -24.89 -31.58 -5.52
N ASP A 50 -25.22 -31.67 -4.22
CA ASP A 50 -26.58 -31.51 -3.73
C ASP A 50 -26.95 -30.01 -3.70
N PRO A 51 -27.85 -29.54 -4.59
CA PRO A 51 -28.25 -28.14 -4.62
C PRO A 51 -28.92 -27.71 -3.31
N LYS A 52 -29.54 -28.65 -2.56
CA LYS A 52 -30.14 -28.34 -1.27
C LYS A 52 -29.09 -28.01 -0.22
N LEU A 53 -27.99 -28.75 -0.17
CA LEU A 53 -26.87 -28.47 0.75
C LEU A 53 -26.16 -27.16 0.41
N VAL A 54 -26.06 -26.83 -0.88
CA VAL A 54 -25.53 -25.51 -1.30
C VAL A 54 -26.43 -24.39 -0.82
N GLU A 55 -27.75 -24.50 -0.96
CA GLU A 55 -28.69 -23.49 -0.47
C GLU A 55 -28.72 -23.41 1.06
N GLU A 56 -28.61 -24.54 1.77
CA GLU A 56 -28.45 -24.59 3.23
C GLU A 56 -27.16 -23.86 3.67
N GLY A 57 -26.02 -24.16 3.04
CA GLY A 57 -24.75 -23.47 3.32
C GLY A 57 -24.80 -21.98 3.00
N LYS A 58 -25.49 -21.58 1.93
CA LYS A 58 -25.75 -20.15 1.64
C LYS A 58 -26.60 -19.51 2.73
N ALA A 59 -27.64 -20.19 3.21
CA ALA A 59 -28.47 -19.69 4.30
C ALA A 59 -27.67 -19.51 5.59
N GLU A 60 -26.74 -20.41 5.90
CA GLU A 60 -25.83 -20.28 7.04
C GLU A 60 -24.89 -19.06 6.90
N ILE A 61 -24.33 -18.82 5.71
CA ILE A 61 -23.49 -17.64 5.44
C ILE A 61 -24.25 -16.35 5.74
N LYS A 62 -25.54 -16.26 5.36
CA LYS A 62 -26.41 -15.12 5.70
C LYS A 62 -26.72 -15.07 7.19
N GLN A 63 -27.02 -16.21 7.79
CA GLN A 63 -27.39 -16.32 9.20
C GLN A 63 -26.27 -15.87 10.14
N TYR A 64 -25.03 -16.28 9.85
CA TYR A 64 -23.83 -15.92 10.63
C TYR A 64 -23.13 -14.68 10.10
N GLY A 65 -23.58 -14.14 8.95
CA GLY A 65 -23.14 -12.84 8.45
C GLY A 65 -21.67 -12.86 8.06
N CYS A 66 -21.18 -13.99 7.56
CA CYS A 66 -19.78 -14.20 7.23
C CYS A 66 -19.31 -13.14 6.22
N ALA A 67 -20.19 -12.75 5.29
CA ALA A 67 -19.97 -11.69 4.30
C ALA A 67 -19.74 -10.30 4.90
N GLY A 68 -20.10 -10.08 6.17
CA GLY A 68 -19.86 -8.83 6.86
C GLY A 68 -18.38 -8.58 7.19
N CYS A 69 -17.57 -9.63 7.26
CA CYS A 69 -16.14 -9.58 7.56
C CYS A 69 -15.26 -10.28 6.51
N HIS A 70 -15.77 -11.29 5.81
CA HIS A 70 -15.07 -12.04 4.77
C HIS A 70 -15.62 -11.69 3.39
N GLU A 71 -14.73 -11.62 2.41
CA GLU A 71 -15.13 -11.53 1.01
C GLU A 71 -15.55 -12.92 0.50
N ILE A 72 -16.82 -13.05 0.15
CA ILE A 72 -17.41 -14.32 -0.30
C ILE A 72 -18.11 -14.04 -1.63
N LYS A 73 -17.67 -14.74 -2.67
CA LYS A 73 -18.24 -14.60 -4.03
C LYS A 73 -19.73 -14.94 -4.03
N GLY A 74 -20.57 -14.04 -4.54
CA GLY A 74 -22.04 -14.17 -4.56
C GLY A 74 -22.75 -13.63 -3.32
N PHE A 75 -22.04 -12.99 -2.39
CA PHE A 75 -22.58 -12.35 -1.18
C PHE A 75 -22.11 -10.89 -1.04
N GLU A 76 -21.67 -10.26 -2.14
CA GLU A 76 -21.09 -8.92 -2.15
C GLU A 76 -22.10 -7.83 -1.71
N ASP A 77 -23.39 -8.08 -1.93
CA ASP A 77 -24.49 -7.18 -1.57
C ASP A 77 -25.14 -7.53 -0.23
N GLU A 78 -24.69 -8.60 0.45
CA GLU A 78 -25.29 -9.05 1.72
C GLU A 78 -24.97 -8.06 2.84
N GLN A 79 -25.99 -7.67 3.61
CA GLN A 79 -25.82 -6.71 4.69
C GLN A 79 -25.10 -7.33 5.89
N ARG A 80 -24.36 -6.49 6.61
CA ARG A 80 -23.72 -6.88 7.88
C ARG A 80 -24.80 -7.24 8.89
N ILE A 81 -24.55 -8.27 9.71
CA ILE A 81 -25.46 -8.64 10.82
C ILE A 81 -25.65 -7.49 11.83
N GLY A 82 -24.62 -6.68 12.03
CA GLY A 82 -24.69 -5.50 12.87
C GLY A 82 -25.23 -4.28 12.12
N LYS A 83 -26.10 -3.52 12.77
CA LYS A 83 -26.44 -2.16 12.35
C LYS A 83 -25.18 -1.31 12.31
N GLU A 84 -25.11 -0.41 11.33
CA GLU A 84 -24.08 0.62 11.26
C GLU A 84 -24.27 1.61 12.42
N LEU A 85 -23.21 1.92 13.18
CA LEU A 85 -23.32 2.67 14.44
C LEU A 85 -22.85 4.14 14.35
N THR A 86 -22.42 4.62 13.19
CA THR A 86 -21.90 5.99 12.99
C THR A 86 -22.95 7.04 13.30
N THR A 87 -24.22 6.73 13.08
CA THR A 87 -25.36 7.66 13.31
C THR A 87 -26.38 7.10 14.29
N GLU A 88 -26.03 6.08 15.08
CA GLU A 88 -27.02 5.39 15.93
C GLU A 88 -27.68 6.32 16.95
N GLY A 89 -26.90 7.24 17.54
CA GLY A 89 -27.40 8.25 18.48
C GLY A 89 -28.38 9.25 17.86
N ALA A 90 -28.45 9.32 16.52
CA ALA A 90 -29.41 10.12 15.78
C ALA A 90 -30.81 9.53 15.71
N THR A 91 -30.93 8.22 15.94
CA THR A 91 -32.18 7.50 15.72
C THR A 91 -33.27 8.12 16.59
N PRO A 92 -34.37 8.66 16.04
CA PRO A 92 -35.47 9.21 16.85
C PRO A 92 -35.93 8.20 17.90
N LEU A 93 -36.32 8.68 19.08
CA LEU A 93 -36.69 7.80 20.21
C LEU A 93 -37.81 6.84 19.83
N GLU A 94 -38.76 7.29 19.01
CA GLU A 94 -39.89 6.51 18.50
C GLU A 94 -39.48 5.39 17.54
N ARG A 95 -38.26 5.45 16.99
CA ARG A 95 -37.65 4.42 16.15
C ARG A 95 -36.75 3.46 16.95
N LEU A 96 -36.54 3.70 18.23
CA LEU A 96 -35.92 2.73 19.13
C LEU A 96 -36.99 1.76 19.63
N ASP A 97 -36.90 0.50 19.21
CA ASP A 97 -37.86 -0.53 19.62
C ASP A 97 -37.51 -1.06 21.03
N PHE A 98 -38.16 -0.52 22.06
CA PHE A 98 -38.13 -1.03 23.43
C PHE A 98 -38.90 -2.35 23.60
N ALA A 99 -39.46 -2.91 22.51
CA ALA A 99 -40.18 -4.15 22.49
C ALA A 99 -41.35 -4.16 23.48
N LEU A 100 -41.44 -5.17 24.35
CA LEU A 100 -42.49 -5.28 25.36
C LEU A 100 -42.19 -4.46 26.63
N LEU A 101 -41.11 -3.65 26.64
CA LEU A 101 -40.59 -2.97 27.81
C LEU A 101 -40.92 -1.47 27.85
N THR A 102 -41.65 -0.94 26.88
CA THR A 102 -41.97 0.50 26.80
C THR A 102 -42.57 1.04 28.11
N GLN A 103 -43.60 0.38 28.65
CA GLN A 103 -44.20 0.81 29.92
C GLN A 103 -43.22 0.68 31.09
N ASP A 104 -42.43 -0.39 31.14
CA ASP A 104 -41.44 -0.53 32.21
C ASP A 104 -40.39 0.57 32.15
N ALA A 105 -40.00 0.99 30.94
CA ALA A 105 -39.09 2.10 30.70
C ALA A 105 -39.69 3.46 31.12
N GLU A 106 -40.94 3.72 30.76
CA GLU A 106 -41.66 4.96 31.10
C GLU A 106 -41.88 5.11 32.62
N TYR A 107 -42.15 4.00 33.33
CA TYR A 107 -42.38 4.04 34.77
C TYR A 107 -41.11 3.78 35.61
N GLY A 108 -39.95 3.64 34.97
CA GLY A 108 -38.68 3.37 35.65
C GLY A 108 -38.65 2.05 36.43
N ARG A 109 -39.33 1.03 35.91
CA ARG A 109 -39.33 -0.32 36.48
C ARG A 109 -38.13 -1.08 35.94
N GLU A 110 -37.26 -1.48 36.86
CA GLU A 110 -36.00 -2.09 36.51
C GLU A 110 -36.14 -3.57 36.18
N VAL A 111 -35.81 -3.92 34.93
CA VAL A 111 -36.00 -5.26 34.37
C VAL A 111 -34.70 -6.05 34.29
N LEU A 112 -33.54 -5.41 34.39
CA LEU A 112 -32.25 -6.09 34.40
C LEU A 112 -32.09 -6.96 35.65
N ARG A 113 -31.47 -8.13 35.46
CA ARG A 113 -31.26 -9.14 36.49
C ARG A 113 -29.83 -9.68 36.40
N ASP A 114 -29.19 -9.89 37.53
CA ASP A 114 -27.89 -10.57 37.60
C ASP A 114 -28.03 -12.09 37.46
N ALA A 115 -26.91 -12.80 37.47
CA ALA A 115 -26.90 -14.26 37.39
C ALA A 115 -27.63 -14.95 38.55
N GLY A 116 -27.81 -14.26 39.68
CA GLY A 116 -28.55 -14.72 40.85
C GLY A 116 -30.02 -14.29 40.87
N GLY A 117 -30.51 -13.64 39.82
CA GLY A 117 -31.90 -13.17 39.72
C GLY A 117 -32.20 -11.89 40.50
N LYS A 118 -31.19 -11.20 41.03
CA LYS A 118 -31.36 -9.91 41.70
C LYS A 118 -31.48 -8.77 40.69
N THR A 119 -32.36 -7.82 40.95
CA THR A 119 -32.48 -6.58 40.16
C THR A 119 -31.16 -5.82 40.12
N ILE A 120 -30.70 -5.49 38.92
CA ILE A 120 -29.56 -4.60 38.68
C ILE A 120 -30.14 -3.22 38.42
N ASN A 121 -29.82 -2.25 39.27
CA ASN A 121 -30.05 -0.83 38.97
C ASN A 121 -28.75 -0.26 38.37
N LEU A 122 -28.82 0.21 37.14
CA LEU A 122 -27.69 0.81 36.44
C LEU A 122 -27.26 2.14 37.04
N HIS A 123 -28.20 2.90 37.61
CA HIS A 123 -28.00 4.24 38.16
C HIS A 123 -28.49 4.34 39.60
N PRO A 124 -27.85 3.64 40.55
CA PRO A 124 -28.32 3.59 41.94
C PRO A 124 -28.24 4.95 42.67
N ASN A 125 -27.43 5.87 42.14
CA ASN A 125 -27.17 7.18 42.74
C ASN A 125 -27.91 8.33 42.02
N GLU A 126 -28.66 8.04 40.96
CA GLU A 126 -29.38 9.06 40.19
C GLU A 126 -30.83 9.19 40.67
N PRO A 127 -31.40 10.42 40.67
CA PRO A 127 -32.77 10.65 41.11
C PRO A 127 -33.81 10.20 40.06
N GLU A 128 -33.43 10.17 38.79
CA GLU A 128 -34.29 9.75 37.68
C GLU A 128 -34.29 8.23 37.56
N LYS A 129 -35.50 7.65 37.54
CA LYS A 129 -35.68 6.19 37.43
C LYS A 129 -36.15 5.76 36.05
N GLU A 130 -36.76 6.67 35.31
CA GLU A 130 -37.28 6.42 33.98
C GLU A 130 -36.11 6.20 33.01
N TRP A 131 -36.26 5.22 32.13
CA TRP A 131 -35.23 4.86 31.16
C TRP A 131 -35.77 4.79 29.72
N TYR A 132 -36.97 5.36 29.49
CA TYR A 132 -37.52 5.58 28.16
C TYR A 132 -36.84 6.78 27.47
N ASN A 133 -35.55 6.61 27.16
CA ASN A 133 -34.70 7.59 26.49
C ASN A 133 -33.52 6.87 25.81
N HIS A 134 -32.75 7.58 24.97
CA HIS A 134 -31.60 6.99 24.26
C HIS A 134 -30.57 6.35 25.18
N ARG A 135 -30.26 7.00 26.30
CA ARG A 135 -29.27 6.51 27.27
C ARG A 135 -29.73 5.18 27.85
N GLY A 136 -30.96 5.15 28.35
CA GLY A 136 -31.61 3.95 28.87
C GLY A 136 -31.64 2.83 27.84
N PHE A 137 -32.02 3.13 26.58
CA PHE A 137 -32.04 2.14 25.51
C PHE A 137 -30.68 1.47 25.30
N PHE A 138 -29.62 2.27 25.13
CA PHE A 138 -28.26 1.76 24.85
C PHE A 138 -27.67 1.04 26.05
N GLU A 139 -27.80 1.57 27.26
CA GLU A 139 -27.24 0.93 28.45
C GLU A 139 -27.90 -0.41 28.76
N HIS A 140 -29.23 -0.52 28.56
CA HIS A 140 -29.94 -1.79 28.68
C HIS A 140 -29.52 -2.78 27.60
N LYS A 141 -29.38 -2.33 26.35
CA LYS A 141 -28.87 -3.16 25.24
C LYS A 141 -27.45 -3.64 25.47
N LEU A 142 -26.56 -2.78 25.97
CA LEU A 142 -25.17 -3.11 26.25
C LEU A 142 -25.03 -4.05 27.47
N SER A 143 -25.92 -3.91 28.47
CA SER A 143 -25.94 -4.75 29.66
C SER A 143 -26.47 -6.16 29.37
N ASP A 144 -27.53 -6.24 28.57
CA ASP A 144 -28.15 -7.51 28.18
C ASP A 144 -28.68 -7.42 26.73
N PRO A 145 -27.90 -7.82 25.72
CA PRO A 145 -28.28 -7.61 24.32
C PRO A 145 -29.58 -8.27 23.87
N SER A 146 -30.01 -9.33 24.56
CA SER A 146 -31.27 -10.04 24.33
C SER A 146 -32.45 -9.48 25.13
N ILE A 147 -32.27 -8.36 25.86
CA ILE A 147 -33.31 -7.80 26.73
C ILE A 147 -34.62 -7.51 25.99
N TYR A 148 -34.54 -7.05 24.74
CA TYR A 148 -35.70 -6.72 23.92
C TYR A 148 -36.36 -7.94 23.24
N ASP A 149 -35.77 -9.14 23.37
CA ASP A 149 -36.42 -10.40 23.02
C ASP A 149 -37.22 -10.99 24.18
N ARG A 150 -37.12 -10.44 25.39
CA ARG A 150 -37.84 -10.96 26.57
C ARG A 150 -39.35 -10.92 26.34
N GLY A 151 -40.02 -12.03 26.61
CA GLY A 151 -41.45 -12.22 26.34
C GLY A 151 -41.81 -12.46 24.86
N LYS A 152 -40.93 -12.09 23.92
CA LYS A 152 -41.05 -12.39 22.48
C LYS A 152 -40.38 -13.72 22.10
N SER A 153 -39.33 -14.13 22.82
CA SER A 153 -38.45 -15.26 22.47
C SER A 153 -39.15 -16.61 22.31
N GLN A 154 -40.29 -16.81 22.99
CA GLN A 154 -41.15 -18.00 22.86
C GLN A 154 -41.94 -18.05 21.55
N TYR A 155 -42.07 -16.91 20.85
CA TYR A 155 -42.75 -16.76 19.56
C TYR A 155 -41.80 -16.41 18.41
N LEU A 156 -40.51 -16.18 18.72
CA LEU A 156 -39.46 -15.93 17.74
C LEU A 156 -38.71 -17.23 17.43
N GLU A 157 -38.67 -17.57 16.15
CA GLU A 157 -37.74 -18.58 15.64
C GLU A 157 -36.30 -18.22 16.03
N PRO A 158 -35.41 -19.19 16.29
CA PRO A 158 -34.03 -18.92 16.73
C PRO A 158 -33.27 -17.92 15.84
N LYS A 159 -33.56 -17.91 14.54
CA LYS A 159 -32.96 -17.02 13.54
C LYS A 159 -33.45 -15.57 13.61
N ASP A 160 -34.62 -15.32 14.17
CA ASP A 160 -35.25 -14.00 14.27
C ASP A 160 -34.97 -13.30 15.62
N ARG A 161 -34.24 -14.00 16.51
CA ARG A 161 -33.75 -13.46 17.78
C ARG A 161 -32.58 -12.51 17.55
N LEU A 162 -32.41 -11.59 18.49
CA LEU A 162 -31.27 -10.68 18.55
C LEU A 162 -29.96 -11.48 18.64
N ARG A 163 -29.03 -11.14 17.74
CA ARG A 163 -27.79 -11.91 17.51
C ARG A 163 -26.55 -11.32 18.19
N MET A 164 -26.71 -10.17 18.86
CA MET A 164 -25.59 -9.53 19.56
C MET A 164 -25.17 -10.40 20.76
N PRO A 165 -23.92 -10.90 20.82
CA PRO A 165 -23.46 -11.70 21.94
C PRO A 165 -23.38 -10.83 23.20
N LYS A 166 -23.61 -11.42 24.38
CA LYS A 166 -23.50 -10.71 25.66
C LYS A 166 -22.03 -10.41 25.98
N PRO A 167 -21.59 -9.14 25.87
CA PRO A 167 -20.19 -8.79 26.11
C PRO A 167 -19.91 -8.72 27.61
N TYR A 168 -18.67 -8.97 28.01
CA TYR A 168 -18.20 -8.62 29.35
C TYR A 168 -17.86 -7.12 29.37
N LEU A 169 -18.67 -6.31 30.07
CA LEU A 169 -18.48 -4.87 30.19
C LEU A 169 -18.49 -4.45 31.66
N THR A 170 -17.41 -3.82 32.11
CA THR A 170 -17.40 -3.07 33.37
C THR A 170 -18.29 -1.84 33.27
N ASP A 171 -18.72 -1.27 34.39
CA ASP A 171 -19.58 -0.08 34.39
C ASP A 171 -18.89 1.12 33.71
N VAL A 172 -17.58 1.28 33.91
CA VAL A 172 -16.78 2.31 33.24
C VAL A 172 -16.79 2.13 31.73
N TRP A 173 -16.61 0.90 31.23
CA TRP A 173 -16.61 0.62 29.80
C TRP A 173 -18.00 0.79 29.18
N ARG A 174 -19.05 0.36 29.90
CA ARG A 174 -20.44 0.52 29.47
C ARG A 174 -20.80 1.99 29.34
N ASN A 175 -20.45 2.80 30.33
CA ASN A 175 -20.67 4.25 30.28
C ASN A 175 -19.89 4.91 29.15
N GLY A 176 -18.64 4.50 28.92
CA GLY A 176 -17.84 4.98 27.79
C GLY A 176 -18.47 4.64 26.42
N LEU A 177 -18.93 3.40 26.25
CA LEU A 177 -19.61 2.97 25.02
C LEU A 177 -20.96 3.66 24.83
N ALA A 178 -21.78 3.76 25.88
CA ALA A 178 -23.04 4.49 25.83
C ALA A 178 -22.80 5.97 25.47
N THR A 179 -21.78 6.60 26.05
CA THR A 179 -21.39 7.98 25.72
C THR A 179 -20.99 8.11 24.26
N LEU A 180 -20.19 7.18 23.73
CA LEU A 180 -19.81 7.17 22.31
C LEU A 180 -21.05 7.03 21.42
N LEU A 181 -21.92 6.07 21.69
CA LEU A 181 -23.13 5.81 20.90
C LEU A 181 -24.12 6.97 20.95
N LEU A 182 -24.30 7.59 22.11
CA LEU A 182 -25.10 8.81 22.26
C LEU A 182 -24.49 9.98 21.47
N GLY A 183 -23.16 10.08 21.42
CA GLY A 183 -22.44 11.07 20.63
C GLY A 183 -22.38 10.77 19.13
N SER A 184 -22.69 9.55 18.70
CA SER A 184 -22.77 9.13 17.30
C SER A 184 -24.04 9.66 16.62
N MET A 185 -24.22 10.97 16.60
CA MET A 185 -25.42 11.62 16.07
C MET A 185 -25.34 11.92 14.57
N GLY A 186 -24.14 11.82 13.97
CA GLY A 186 -23.94 12.17 12.56
C GLY A 186 -24.48 13.55 12.18
N ALA A 187 -24.76 13.73 10.88
CA ALA A 187 -25.36 14.95 10.33
C ALA A 187 -26.86 15.13 10.65
N GLU A 188 -27.54 14.02 10.92
CA GLU A 188 -29.00 13.97 10.96
C GLU A 188 -29.54 13.96 12.39
N GLY A 189 -28.73 13.58 13.37
CA GLY A 189 -29.14 13.40 14.77
C GLY A 189 -28.71 14.47 15.73
N ALA A 190 -27.69 15.23 15.36
CA ALA A 190 -27.29 16.33 16.20
C ALA A 190 -28.43 17.36 16.16
N ASN A 191 -28.77 17.99 17.30
CA ASN A 191 -29.58 19.22 17.34
C ASN A 191 -28.79 20.41 16.73
N VAL A 192 -28.13 20.14 15.62
CA VAL A 192 -27.20 20.93 14.85
C VAL A 192 -27.83 20.89 13.47
N PRO A 193 -28.48 21.98 13.02
CA PRO A 193 -29.11 22.03 11.71
C PRO A 193 -28.24 21.42 10.62
N ALA A 194 -28.83 20.75 9.63
CA ALA A 194 -28.11 20.21 8.47
C ALA A 194 -27.20 21.26 7.78
N SER A 195 -27.51 22.55 7.92
CA SER A 195 -26.68 23.67 7.47
C SER A 195 -25.33 23.82 8.20
N LEU A 196 -25.18 23.23 9.38
CA LEU A 196 -23.93 23.19 10.15
C LEU A 196 -23.08 21.97 9.80
N PHE A 197 -23.66 20.96 9.15
CA PHE A 197 -22.89 19.87 8.57
C PHE A 197 -22.27 20.34 7.26
N TYR A 198 -20.97 20.11 7.14
CA TYR A 198 -20.24 20.46 5.95
C TYR A 198 -20.64 19.51 4.82
N ASN A 199 -21.62 19.94 4.03
CA ASN A 199 -21.92 19.38 2.72
C ASN A 199 -21.10 20.15 1.68
N PRO A 200 -20.18 19.48 0.98
CA PRO A 200 -19.47 20.05 -0.15
C PRO A 200 -20.43 20.75 -1.12
N PRO A 201 -20.27 22.06 -1.37
CA PRO A 201 -21.14 22.78 -2.31
C PRO A 201 -20.82 22.46 -3.78
N ASP A 202 -19.72 21.76 -4.04
CA ASP A 202 -19.25 21.39 -5.37
C ASP A 202 -18.79 19.92 -5.42
N ASP A 203 -18.95 19.33 -6.61
CA ASP A 203 -18.65 17.91 -6.88
C ASP A 203 -17.20 17.55 -6.53
N ARG A 204 -16.26 18.46 -6.75
CA ARG A 204 -14.85 18.21 -6.47
C ARG A 204 -14.60 17.96 -4.98
N ARG A 205 -15.14 18.80 -4.10
CA ARG A 205 -15.02 18.59 -2.65
C ARG A 205 -15.76 17.34 -2.20
N GLN A 206 -16.88 16.99 -2.85
CA GLN A 206 -17.61 15.75 -2.59
C GLN A 206 -16.76 14.52 -2.96
N ASP A 207 -16.10 14.53 -4.12
CA ASP A 207 -15.20 13.46 -4.55
C ASP A 207 -14.01 13.30 -3.60
N ILE A 208 -13.47 14.41 -3.09
CA ILE A 208 -12.42 14.39 -2.05
C ILE A 208 -12.96 13.69 -0.79
N GLN A 209 -14.14 14.07 -0.30
CA GLN A 209 -14.74 13.49 0.90
C GLN A 209 -15.04 11.99 0.71
N ASN A 210 -15.63 11.60 -0.41
CA ASN A 210 -15.96 10.21 -0.73
C ASN A 210 -14.70 9.34 -0.85
N GLY A 211 -13.66 9.85 -1.52
CA GLY A 211 -12.39 9.14 -1.66
C GLY A 211 -11.69 8.88 -0.33
N TRP A 212 -11.76 9.81 0.62
CA TRP A 212 -11.18 9.62 1.95
C TRP A 212 -11.73 8.40 2.69
N TRP A 213 -12.99 8.02 2.46
CA TRP A 213 -13.55 6.79 3.02
C TRP A 213 -12.85 5.54 2.49
N VAL A 214 -12.63 5.47 1.17
CA VAL A 214 -11.94 4.34 0.53
C VAL A 214 -10.46 4.31 0.94
N ILE A 215 -9.79 5.46 0.96
CA ILE A 215 -8.39 5.59 1.39
C ILE A 215 -8.20 5.05 2.83
N LYS A 216 -9.13 5.35 3.74
CA LYS A 216 -9.11 4.85 5.11
C LYS A 216 -9.45 3.36 5.19
N LYS A 217 -10.48 2.91 4.46
CA LYS A 217 -10.93 1.51 4.43
C LYS A 217 -9.78 0.55 4.07
N TYR A 218 -8.98 0.91 3.06
CA TYR A 218 -7.86 0.08 2.59
C TYR A 218 -6.49 0.50 3.17
N ASN A 219 -6.49 1.38 4.17
CA ASN A 219 -5.30 1.88 4.85
C ASN A 219 -4.18 2.35 3.89
N CYS A 220 -4.53 3.08 2.83
CA CYS A 220 -3.56 3.48 1.81
C CYS A 220 -2.44 4.35 2.40
N MET A 221 -2.74 5.11 3.47
CA MET A 221 -1.76 5.93 4.21
C MET A 221 -0.70 5.11 4.97
N GLY A 222 -0.92 3.81 5.16
CA GLY A 222 0.08 2.91 5.73
C GLY A 222 1.31 2.75 4.82
N CYS A 223 1.11 2.81 3.50
CA CYS A 223 2.17 2.66 2.50
C CYS A 223 2.48 3.94 1.74
N HIS A 224 1.47 4.76 1.45
CA HIS A 224 1.58 5.97 0.63
C HIS A 224 1.48 7.24 1.47
N ILE A 225 2.10 8.31 0.97
CA ILE A 225 1.89 9.67 1.47
C ILE A 225 0.83 10.32 0.61
N LEU A 226 -0.34 10.61 1.18
CA LEU A 226 -1.50 11.19 0.48
C LEU A 226 -1.71 12.67 0.77
N GLN A 227 -1.11 13.19 1.85
CA GLN A 227 -1.23 14.59 2.24
C GLN A 227 0.11 15.17 2.72
N PRO A 228 0.38 16.47 2.48
CA PRO A 228 1.51 17.15 3.08
C PRO A 228 1.48 17.03 4.61
N GLY A 229 2.62 16.68 5.21
CA GLY A 229 2.71 16.51 6.66
C GLY A 229 1.92 15.32 7.21
N GLN A 230 1.56 14.32 6.39
CA GLN A 230 0.92 13.10 6.86
C GLN A 230 1.66 12.52 8.06
N GLN A 231 0.92 12.21 9.13
CA GLN A 231 1.44 11.56 10.33
C GLN A 231 0.73 10.23 10.53
N VAL A 232 1.50 9.23 10.96
CA VAL A 232 0.99 7.89 11.25
C VAL A 232 1.43 7.47 12.65
N GLN A 233 0.55 6.75 13.33
CA GLN A 233 0.86 6.10 14.61
C GLN A 233 1.69 4.84 14.32
N VAL A 234 2.89 4.75 14.89
CA VAL A 234 3.77 3.60 14.75
C VAL A 234 3.87 2.91 16.10
N TYR A 235 3.29 1.71 16.18
CA TYR A 235 3.37 0.86 17.36
C TYR A 235 4.70 0.12 17.35
N ASN A 236 5.56 0.44 18.33
CA ASN A 236 6.73 -0.36 18.65
C ASN A 236 6.37 -1.35 19.78
N ASN A 237 7.24 -2.32 20.05
CA ASN A 237 7.01 -3.32 21.09
C ASN A 237 7.03 -2.74 22.53
N THR A 238 7.09 -1.41 22.71
CA THR A 238 7.19 -0.73 24.01
C THR A 238 5.87 -0.12 24.51
N GLY A 239 4.74 -0.43 23.87
CA GLY A 239 3.39 -0.15 24.38
C GLY A 239 2.85 1.25 24.06
N ASP A 240 3.71 2.26 23.98
CA ASP A 240 3.31 3.62 23.59
C ASP A 240 3.55 3.87 22.08
N PRO A 241 2.52 4.19 21.29
CA PRO A 241 2.70 4.50 19.88
C PRO A 241 3.47 5.81 19.70
N THR A 242 4.47 5.79 18.83
CA THR A 242 5.20 6.99 18.43
C THR A 242 4.58 7.57 17.16
N VAL A 243 4.44 8.89 17.10
CA VAL A 243 3.96 9.58 15.89
C VAL A 243 5.14 9.80 14.96
N ALA A 244 5.03 9.32 13.72
CA ALA A 244 6.05 9.50 12.71
C ALA A 244 5.48 10.18 11.46
N THR A 245 6.28 11.05 10.85
CA THR A 245 5.94 11.75 9.61
C THR A 245 6.12 10.82 8.41
N GLY A 246 5.12 10.77 7.53
CA GLY A 246 5.11 9.98 6.30
C GLY A 246 4.10 8.85 6.34
N ALA A 247 4.52 7.67 5.87
CA ALA A 247 3.72 6.44 5.88
C ALA A 247 4.38 5.41 6.80
N VAL A 248 3.61 4.45 7.32
CA VAL A 248 4.13 3.43 8.26
C VAL A 248 5.34 2.72 7.66
N LEU A 249 5.25 2.33 6.39
CA LEU A 249 6.33 1.67 5.67
C LEU A 249 7.64 2.47 5.64
N THR A 250 7.57 3.79 5.48
CA THR A 250 8.76 4.67 5.44
C THR A 250 9.47 4.79 6.78
N THR A 251 8.79 4.42 7.88
CA THR A 251 9.33 4.51 9.24
C THR A 251 10.02 3.22 9.68
N LEU A 252 9.84 2.12 8.92
CA LEU A 252 10.49 0.86 9.23
C LEU A 252 12.01 0.95 8.98
N PRO A 253 12.86 0.41 9.88
CA PRO A 253 14.32 0.53 9.79
C PRO A 253 14.91 0.10 8.44
N PHE A 254 14.33 -0.93 7.82
CA PHE A 254 14.77 -1.42 6.51
C PHE A 254 14.61 -0.37 5.40
N TYR A 255 13.50 0.37 5.39
CA TYR A 255 13.17 1.32 4.33
C TYR A 255 13.67 2.74 4.59
N ALA A 256 14.04 3.07 5.82
CA ALA A 256 14.53 4.39 6.21
C ALA A 256 15.74 4.87 5.38
N SER A 257 16.58 3.94 4.90
CA SER A 257 17.78 4.23 4.09
C SER A 257 17.59 4.04 2.58
N GLN A 258 16.44 3.49 2.14
CA GLN A 258 16.20 3.02 0.77
C GLN A 258 15.08 3.82 0.09
N LYS A 259 15.27 5.13 -0.05
CA LYS A 259 14.22 6.06 -0.51
C LYS A 259 13.70 5.76 -1.92
N GLU A 260 14.52 5.15 -2.77
CA GLU A 260 14.19 4.81 -4.16
C GLU A 260 13.27 3.58 -4.28
N PHE A 261 13.14 2.79 -3.22
CA PHE A 261 12.30 1.58 -3.17
C PHE A 261 10.97 1.81 -2.45
N LEU A 262 10.65 3.07 -2.14
CA LEU A 262 9.42 3.43 -1.45
C LEU A 262 8.24 3.52 -2.43
N PRO A 263 7.01 3.22 -1.97
CA PRO A 263 5.79 3.53 -2.70
C PRO A 263 5.75 5.01 -3.08
N PRO A 264 5.17 5.35 -4.25
CA PRO A 264 5.08 6.74 -4.67
C PRO A 264 4.22 7.57 -3.70
N GLN A 265 4.56 8.85 -3.58
CA GLN A 265 3.65 9.83 -3.00
C GLN A 265 2.46 10.03 -3.95
N LEU A 266 1.26 10.08 -3.40
CA LEU A 266 0.02 10.16 -4.18
C LEU A 266 -0.65 11.53 -4.13
N THR A 267 -0.01 12.51 -3.48
CA THR A 267 -0.49 13.89 -3.31
C THR A 267 -0.85 14.58 -4.63
N SER A 268 -0.19 14.22 -5.73
CA SER A 268 -0.42 14.76 -7.08
C SER A 268 -0.69 13.68 -8.12
N GLU A 269 -1.16 12.49 -7.72
CA GLU A 269 -1.27 11.35 -8.63
C GLU A 269 -2.24 11.65 -9.79
N GLY A 270 -3.35 12.35 -9.53
CA GLY A 270 -4.29 12.72 -10.59
C GLY A 270 -3.72 13.69 -11.63
N ALA A 271 -2.76 14.55 -11.26
CA ALA A 271 -2.04 15.38 -12.22
C ALA A 271 -1.00 14.58 -13.01
N ARG A 272 -0.49 13.48 -12.43
CA ARG A 272 0.58 12.67 -12.99
C ARG A 272 0.10 11.68 -14.03
N VAL A 273 -0.92 10.91 -13.71
CA VAL A 273 -1.33 9.76 -14.51
C VAL A 273 -2.65 9.97 -15.23
N ASP A 274 -2.78 9.29 -16.35
CA ASP A 274 -4.03 9.16 -17.10
C ASP A 274 -5.06 8.38 -16.24
N PRO A 275 -6.31 8.87 -16.11
CA PRO A 275 -7.31 8.25 -15.24
C PRO A 275 -7.74 6.85 -15.70
N ASP A 276 -7.74 6.58 -17.01
CA ASP A 276 -8.07 5.24 -17.53
C ASP A 276 -6.96 4.27 -17.21
N TRP A 277 -5.70 4.71 -17.32
CA TRP A 277 -4.55 3.94 -16.89
C TRP A 277 -4.60 3.67 -15.38
N LEU A 278 -4.91 4.69 -14.56
CA LEU A 278 -5.00 4.55 -13.11
C LEU A 278 -6.09 3.55 -12.71
N MET A 279 -7.25 3.60 -13.36
CA MET A 279 -8.33 2.64 -13.12
C MET A 279 -7.89 1.20 -13.41
N LYS A 280 -7.20 0.97 -14.53
CA LYS A 280 -6.64 -0.36 -14.87
C LYS A 280 -5.61 -0.80 -13.83
N PHE A 281 -4.73 0.11 -13.39
CA PHE A 281 -3.69 -0.19 -12.40
C PHE A 281 -4.28 -0.51 -11.02
N LEU A 282 -5.28 0.23 -10.56
CA LEU A 282 -5.94 -0.06 -9.28
C LEU A 282 -6.70 -1.40 -9.31
N LYS A 283 -7.25 -1.77 -10.47
CA LYS A 283 -7.91 -3.07 -10.68
C LYS A 283 -6.90 -4.23 -10.68
N ASP A 284 -5.75 -4.04 -11.33
CA ASP A 284 -4.66 -5.01 -11.36
C ASP A 284 -3.31 -4.28 -11.41
N PRO A 285 -2.59 -4.18 -10.27
CA PRO A 285 -1.29 -3.52 -10.23
C PRO A 285 -0.20 -4.19 -11.09
N SER A 286 -0.40 -5.45 -11.48
CA SER A 286 0.52 -6.16 -12.39
C SER A 286 0.37 -5.72 -13.85
N LEU A 287 -0.80 -5.14 -14.19
CA LEU A 287 -1.21 -4.74 -15.54
C LEU A 287 -1.09 -5.86 -16.59
N MET A 288 -1.07 -7.13 -16.16
CA MET A 288 -0.89 -8.26 -17.05
C MET A 288 -2.07 -8.42 -18.02
N GLN A 289 -1.79 -8.68 -19.29
CA GLN A 289 -2.85 -9.09 -20.22
C GLN A 289 -3.31 -10.52 -19.93
N ALA A 290 -4.56 -10.83 -20.25
CA ALA A 290 -5.10 -12.19 -20.12
C ALA A 290 -4.27 -13.18 -20.95
N GLY A 291 -3.69 -14.19 -20.29
CA GLY A 291 -2.82 -15.20 -20.91
C GLY A 291 -1.32 -14.86 -20.97
N GLU A 292 -0.92 -13.67 -20.50
CA GLU A 292 0.49 -13.26 -20.48
C GLU A 292 1.28 -13.90 -19.32
N LYS A 293 2.56 -14.23 -19.53
CA LYS A 293 3.37 -15.00 -18.58
C LYS A 293 4.53 -14.27 -17.95
N PRO A 294 4.78 -14.48 -16.64
CA PRO A 294 5.83 -13.77 -15.95
C PRO A 294 7.20 -14.21 -16.43
N THR A 295 7.88 -13.30 -17.14
CA THR A 295 9.28 -13.44 -17.51
C THR A 295 10.14 -13.14 -16.28
N ASN A 296 10.88 -14.13 -15.74
CA ASN A 296 11.88 -13.77 -14.74
C ASN A 296 13.00 -12.93 -15.39
N PRO A 297 13.74 -12.13 -14.61
CA PRO A 297 14.96 -11.49 -15.10
C PRO A 297 16.11 -12.50 -15.34
N ALA A 298 16.09 -13.68 -14.70
CA ALA A 298 17.22 -14.60 -14.63
C ALA A 298 17.44 -15.54 -15.84
N SER A 299 16.82 -15.28 -17.00
CA SER A 299 16.88 -16.18 -18.17
C SER A 299 16.52 -15.42 -19.44
N SER A 300 17.19 -14.30 -19.63
CA SER A 300 17.62 -13.91 -20.97
C SER A 300 18.37 -15.12 -21.56
N PRO A 301 18.04 -15.59 -22.77
CA PRO A 301 18.87 -16.57 -23.42
C PRO A 301 20.24 -15.91 -23.61
N VAL A 302 21.28 -16.48 -23.01
CA VAL A 302 22.64 -16.24 -23.48
C VAL A 302 22.61 -16.62 -24.95
N ALA A 303 22.78 -15.66 -25.85
CA ALA A 303 22.99 -15.95 -27.26
C ALA A 303 24.26 -16.82 -27.33
N GLN A 304 24.06 -18.13 -27.45
CA GLN A 304 25.13 -19.05 -27.77
C GLN A 304 25.58 -18.69 -29.18
N ALA A 305 26.75 -18.07 -29.28
CA ALA A 305 27.47 -17.98 -30.52
C ALA A 305 27.83 -19.41 -30.96
N SER A 306 27.11 -19.95 -31.94
CA SER A 306 27.54 -21.14 -32.65
C SER A 306 28.73 -20.77 -33.55
N PRO A 307 29.91 -21.40 -33.37
CA PRO A 307 31.05 -21.14 -34.23
C PRO A 307 30.87 -21.95 -35.52
N GLY A 308 30.43 -21.31 -36.60
CA GLY A 308 30.47 -21.92 -37.93
C GLY A 308 29.27 -21.61 -38.83
N ALA A 309 29.13 -20.36 -39.25
CA ALA A 309 28.40 -20.06 -40.48
C ALA A 309 29.07 -18.86 -41.16
N LYS A 310 29.52 -19.06 -42.41
CA LYS A 310 30.10 -18.02 -43.27
C LYS A 310 29.03 -16.97 -43.64
N PRO A 311 29.42 -15.71 -43.89
CA PRO A 311 28.48 -14.66 -44.20
C PRO A 311 27.96 -14.82 -45.64
N ALA A 312 26.67 -15.09 -45.79
CA ALA A 312 25.97 -14.86 -47.04
C ALA A 312 25.28 -13.51 -46.95
N ALA A 313 25.79 -12.55 -47.72
CA ALA A 313 25.06 -11.35 -48.06
C ALA A 313 23.81 -11.76 -48.86
N ASN A 314 22.64 -11.33 -48.41
CA ASN A 314 21.54 -11.01 -49.33
C ASN A 314 20.64 -9.93 -48.74
N ALA A 315 20.27 -9.03 -49.65
CA ALA A 315 19.65 -7.74 -49.43
C ALA A 315 18.15 -7.83 -49.13
N ASN A 316 17.64 -6.70 -48.62
CA ASN A 316 16.26 -6.22 -48.73
C ASN A 316 15.15 -7.24 -48.46
N ASP A 317 14.68 -7.27 -47.23
CA ASP A 317 13.26 -7.52 -46.96
C ASP A 317 12.65 -6.26 -46.34
N GLN A 318 11.95 -5.49 -47.16
CA GLN A 318 11.07 -4.37 -46.79
C GLN A 318 9.65 -4.87 -46.50
N SER A 319 9.49 -6.00 -45.80
CA SER A 319 8.21 -6.38 -45.21
C SER A 319 8.23 -6.04 -43.71
N GLY A 320 7.26 -5.22 -43.30
CA GLY A 320 7.15 -4.68 -41.94
C GLY A 320 7.07 -5.78 -40.89
N GLY A 321 8.22 -6.15 -40.34
CA GLY A 321 8.34 -7.04 -39.19
C GLY A 321 7.72 -6.37 -37.96
N ARG A 322 6.45 -6.70 -37.68
CA ARG A 322 5.87 -6.46 -36.36
C ARG A 322 6.74 -7.18 -35.34
N LEU A 323 7.37 -6.39 -34.49
CA LEU A 323 8.16 -6.90 -33.39
C LEU A 323 7.30 -7.76 -32.48
N GLN A 324 7.91 -8.81 -31.95
CA GLN A 324 7.35 -9.53 -30.83
C GLN A 324 7.15 -8.55 -29.65
N PRO A 325 6.06 -8.67 -28.87
CA PRO A 325 5.85 -7.89 -27.67
C PRO A 325 7.07 -7.96 -26.76
N GLN A 326 7.60 -6.80 -26.35
CA GLN A 326 8.77 -6.74 -25.47
C GLN A 326 8.39 -7.34 -24.11
N PRO A 327 9.22 -8.22 -23.53
CA PRO A 327 9.05 -8.68 -22.15
C PRO A 327 8.88 -7.47 -21.22
N GLY A 328 7.73 -7.37 -20.54
CA GLY A 328 7.45 -6.28 -19.60
C GLY A 328 6.82 -5.02 -20.19
N ALA A 329 6.60 -4.90 -21.50
CA ALA A 329 5.82 -3.79 -22.07
C ALA A 329 4.40 -3.72 -21.50
N ASN A 330 3.74 -4.85 -21.31
CA ASN A 330 2.40 -4.88 -20.75
C ASN A 330 2.39 -4.83 -19.20
N ARG A 331 3.52 -5.11 -18.54
CA ARG A 331 3.61 -5.23 -17.07
C ARG A 331 4.00 -3.93 -16.37
N ASN A 332 3.94 -2.81 -17.09
CA ASN A 332 4.61 -1.57 -16.69
C ASN A 332 6.06 -1.80 -16.24
N GLY A 333 6.71 -2.82 -16.83
CA GLY A 333 7.91 -3.48 -16.35
C GLY A 333 7.94 -3.57 -14.83
N THR A 334 7.24 -4.55 -14.22
CA THR A 334 7.32 -4.90 -12.78
C THR A 334 8.69 -4.53 -12.28
N ARG A 335 8.79 -3.36 -11.65
CA ARG A 335 10.05 -2.63 -11.53
C ARG A 335 10.96 -3.52 -10.72
N PRO A 336 11.95 -4.21 -11.33
CA PRO A 336 12.62 -5.31 -10.64
C PRO A 336 13.40 -4.81 -9.42
N TYR A 337 13.73 -3.52 -9.45
CA TYR A 337 14.33 -2.77 -8.37
C TYR A 337 13.37 -2.44 -7.21
N LEU A 338 12.05 -2.34 -7.43
CA LEU A 338 11.09 -2.14 -6.34
C LEU A 338 10.78 -3.46 -5.64
N GLN A 339 11.23 -3.57 -4.38
CA GLN A 339 10.95 -4.74 -3.53
C GLN A 339 9.55 -4.71 -2.91
N VAL A 340 8.92 -3.54 -2.86
CA VAL A 340 7.57 -3.35 -2.32
C VAL A 340 6.57 -3.26 -3.47
N HIS A 341 5.57 -4.13 -3.45
CA HIS A 341 4.49 -4.13 -4.42
C HIS A 341 3.19 -3.69 -3.76
N MET A 342 2.36 -2.99 -4.54
CA MET A 342 0.99 -2.70 -4.13
C MET A 342 0.20 -4.02 -4.09
N PRO A 343 -0.49 -4.35 -2.99
CA PRO A 343 -1.37 -5.51 -2.94
C PRO A 343 -2.47 -5.42 -3.99
N THR A 344 -2.88 -6.57 -4.53
CA THR A 344 -4.09 -6.63 -5.34
C THR A 344 -5.30 -6.59 -4.40
N PHE A 345 -6.05 -5.50 -4.47
CA PHE A 345 -7.31 -5.35 -3.76
C PHE A 345 -8.48 -5.70 -4.69
N ASN A 346 -9.51 -6.35 -4.16
CA ASN A 346 -10.74 -6.60 -4.92
C ASN A 346 -11.68 -5.38 -4.82
N PHE A 347 -11.28 -4.25 -5.41
CA PHE A 347 -12.11 -3.05 -5.42
C PHE A 347 -13.39 -3.30 -6.23
N SER A 348 -14.54 -2.88 -5.68
CA SER A 348 -15.76 -2.79 -6.47
C SER A 348 -15.63 -1.77 -7.60
N PRO A 349 -16.39 -1.89 -8.70
CA PRO A 349 -16.39 -0.89 -9.77
C PRO A 349 -16.68 0.54 -9.29
N ASN A 350 -17.47 0.69 -8.23
CA ASN A 350 -17.77 2.00 -7.64
C ASN A 350 -16.55 2.57 -6.90
N GLU A 351 -15.86 1.75 -6.08
CA GLU A 351 -14.66 2.19 -5.35
C GLU A 351 -13.54 2.60 -6.30
N LEU A 352 -13.35 1.89 -7.41
CA LEU A 352 -12.39 2.28 -8.45
C LEU A 352 -12.68 3.69 -8.99
N ARG A 353 -13.95 3.99 -9.31
CA ARG A 353 -14.36 5.32 -9.79
C ARG A 353 -14.15 6.40 -8.73
N VAL A 354 -14.55 6.11 -7.49
CA VAL A 354 -14.36 7.03 -6.35
C VAL A 354 -12.88 7.36 -6.14
N LEU A 355 -11.99 6.37 -6.21
CA LEU A 355 -10.53 6.59 -6.09
C LEU A 355 -9.97 7.42 -7.24
N VAL A 356 -10.35 7.14 -8.48
CA VAL A 356 -9.89 7.92 -9.65
C VAL A 356 -10.35 9.36 -9.55
N ARG A 357 -11.63 9.60 -9.25
CA ARG A 357 -12.19 10.94 -9.04
C ARG A 357 -11.53 11.66 -7.88
N PHE A 358 -11.28 10.97 -6.78
CA PHE A 358 -10.53 11.52 -5.65
C PHE A 358 -9.16 12.04 -6.09
N PHE A 359 -8.36 11.24 -6.79
CA PHE A 359 -7.02 11.67 -7.23
C PHE A 359 -7.08 12.84 -8.22
N MET A 360 -8.06 12.83 -9.13
CA MET A 360 -8.32 13.96 -10.03
C MET A 360 -8.70 15.23 -9.25
N ALA A 361 -9.60 15.11 -8.29
CA ALA A 361 -10.12 16.19 -7.48
C ALA A 361 -9.05 16.80 -6.56
N ILE A 362 -8.20 16.01 -5.89
CA ILE A 362 -7.09 16.57 -5.10
C ILE A 362 -6.09 17.33 -5.99
N SER A 363 -5.95 16.90 -7.25
CA SER A 363 -4.99 17.45 -8.21
C SER A 363 -5.56 18.58 -9.08
N SER A 364 -6.75 19.10 -8.77
CA SER A 364 -7.44 20.14 -9.56
C SER A 364 -7.59 19.77 -11.04
N GLN A 365 -7.83 18.50 -11.34
CA GLN A 365 -8.04 18.05 -12.72
C GLN A 365 -9.51 18.15 -13.10
N ASN A 366 -9.78 18.41 -14.38
CA ASN A 366 -11.13 18.45 -14.91
C ASN A 366 -11.75 17.04 -14.92
N ASP A 367 -13.02 16.90 -14.53
CA ASP A 367 -13.85 15.71 -14.73
C ASP A 367 -15.03 16.10 -15.68
N PRO A 368 -15.22 15.44 -16.84
CA PRO A 368 -14.39 14.37 -17.39
C PRO A 368 -13.00 14.86 -17.82
N TYR A 369 -11.99 14.00 -17.64
CA TYR A 369 -10.68 14.23 -18.21
C TYR A 369 -10.71 14.01 -19.72
N ILE A 370 -10.31 15.02 -20.48
CA ILE A 370 -10.20 14.95 -21.94
C ILE A 370 -8.73 14.83 -22.30
N LYS A 371 -8.32 13.65 -22.77
CA LYS A 371 -6.96 13.41 -23.25
C LYS A 371 -6.72 14.21 -24.53
N GLN A 372 -5.79 15.15 -24.48
CA GLN A 372 -5.38 15.87 -25.69
C GLN A 372 -4.44 14.99 -26.53
N PRO A 373 -4.72 14.80 -27.83
CA PRO A 373 -3.80 14.09 -28.71
C PRO A 373 -2.50 14.89 -28.85
N MET A 374 -1.37 14.19 -28.91
CA MET A 374 -0.07 14.83 -29.14
C MET A 374 0.06 15.20 -30.61
N ASP A 375 0.57 16.41 -30.88
CA ASP A 375 0.86 16.84 -32.24
C ASP A 375 1.91 15.91 -32.90
N PRO A 376 1.72 15.49 -34.15
CA PRO A 376 2.72 14.69 -34.87
C PRO A 376 4.07 15.41 -34.98
N MET A 377 5.14 14.61 -35.03
CA MET A 377 6.50 15.13 -35.23
C MET A 377 6.90 15.19 -36.69
N THR A 378 7.49 16.31 -37.10
CA THR A 378 8.29 16.35 -38.32
C THR A 378 9.57 15.54 -38.13
N GLU A 379 10.13 14.99 -39.21
CA GLU A 379 11.38 14.22 -39.12
C GLU A 379 12.54 15.07 -38.58
N ASN A 380 12.58 16.37 -38.89
CA ASN A 380 13.58 17.28 -38.33
C ASN A 380 13.43 17.44 -36.81
N GLU A 381 12.20 17.69 -36.31
CA GLU A 381 11.93 17.77 -34.88
C GLU A 381 12.24 16.45 -34.17
N LYS A 382 11.97 15.32 -34.83
CA LYS A 382 12.26 13.99 -34.30
C LYS A 382 13.77 13.74 -34.19
N GLN A 383 14.55 14.17 -35.16
CA GLN A 383 16.02 14.07 -35.12
C GLN A 383 16.60 14.93 -34.00
N ILE A 384 16.20 16.20 -33.89
CA ILE A 384 16.65 17.10 -32.82
C ILE A 384 16.30 16.53 -31.44
N ALA A 385 15.08 16.02 -31.27
CA ALA A 385 14.65 15.41 -30.02
C ALA A 385 15.45 14.14 -29.68
N ARG A 386 15.77 13.32 -30.69
CA ARG A 386 16.64 12.15 -30.54
C ARG A 386 18.02 12.56 -30.05
N ASP A 387 18.60 13.60 -30.63
CA ASP A 387 19.92 14.09 -30.27
C ASP A 387 19.92 14.65 -28.84
N ILE A 388 18.87 15.38 -28.42
CA ILE A 388 18.67 15.76 -27.02
C ILE A 388 18.59 14.53 -26.10
N PHE A 389 17.84 13.51 -26.49
CA PHE A 389 17.56 12.32 -25.68
C PHE A 389 18.81 11.45 -25.42
N VAL A 390 19.77 11.44 -26.35
CA VAL A 390 21.04 10.70 -26.21
C VAL A 390 22.21 11.56 -25.73
N SER A 391 22.05 12.89 -25.68
CA SER A 391 23.10 13.82 -25.27
C SER A 391 23.22 13.97 -23.75
N GLY A 392 24.41 14.36 -23.28
CA GLY A 392 24.67 14.63 -21.86
C GLY A 392 24.61 13.35 -21.01
N THR A 393 23.49 13.11 -20.32
CA THR A 393 23.21 11.85 -19.62
C THR A 393 22.15 11.09 -20.40
N PRO A 394 22.52 10.09 -21.23
CA PRO A 394 21.57 9.39 -22.08
C PRO A 394 20.42 8.80 -21.28
N CYS A 395 19.17 9.08 -21.67
CA CYS A 395 17.99 8.67 -20.91
C CYS A 395 17.89 7.14 -20.76
N LEU A 396 18.29 6.40 -21.80
CA LEU A 396 18.26 4.93 -21.79
C LEU A 396 19.31 4.32 -20.86
N LYS A 397 20.24 5.07 -20.27
CA LYS A 397 21.19 4.52 -19.28
C LYS A 397 20.50 4.07 -18.00
N CYS A 398 19.39 4.71 -17.62
CA CYS A 398 18.66 4.42 -16.40
C CYS A 398 17.26 3.83 -16.66
N HIS A 399 16.65 4.15 -17.80
CA HIS A 399 15.31 3.71 -18.15
C HIS A 399 15.31 2.32 -18.78
N ILE A 400 14.28 1.53 -18.45
CA ILE A 400 14.04 0.19 -19.02
C ILE A 400 13.92 0.27 -20.54
N THR A 401 14.58 -0.66 -21.23
CA THR A 401 14.67 -0.70 -22.69
C THR A 401 14.04 -1.95 -23.29
N GLY A 402 13.80 -2.99 -22.48
CA GLY A 402 13.40 -4.32 -22.93
C GLY A 402 14.58 -5.26 -23.16
N ASP A 403 15.82 -4.76 -23.11
CA ASP A 403 17.01 -5.61 -23.06
C ASP A 403 17.24 -6.11 -21.63
N PRO A 404 17.13 -7.43 -21.37
CA PRO A 404 17.26 -7.96 -20.02
C PRO A 404 18.60 -7.65 -19.33
N ALA A 405 19.70 -7.53 -20.08
CA ALA A 405 21.02 -7.25 -19.50
C ALA A 405 21.09 -5.83 -18.94
N HIS A 406 20.50 -4.89 -19.68
CA HIS A 406 20.33 -3.50 -19.26
C HIS A 406 19.30 -3.37 -18.14
N ASP A 407 18.12 -3.98 -18.33
CA ASP A 407 16.96 -3.87 -17.43
C ASP A 407 17.24 -4.43 -16.04
N ALA A 408 18.18 -5.36 -15.89
CA ALA A 408 18.64 -5.86 -14.60
C ALA A 408 19.25 -4.78 -13.69
N ARG A 409 19.69 -3.65 -14.24
CA ARG A 409 20.28 -2.51 -13.51
C ARG A 409 19.49 -1.21 -13.70
N ALA A 410 18.46 -1.23 -14.55
CA ALA A 410 17.62 -0.08 -14.80
C ALA A 410 16.80 0.26 -13.54
N ILE A 411 16.70 1.55 -13.24
CA ILE A 411 15.99 2.10 -12.07
C ILE A 411 14.83 3.02 -12.47
N ALA A 412 14.54 3.13 -13.77
CA ALA A 412 13.51 4.01 -14.28
C ALA A 412 12.59 3.32 -15.31
N PRO A 413 11.33 3.78 -15.47
CA PRO A 413 10.32 3.08 -16.28
C PRO A 413 10.58 3.13 -17.79
N ASN A 414 9.93 2.24 -18.53
CA ASN A 414 9.99 2.21 -19.99
C ASN A 414 9.24 3.42 -20.61
N PHE A 415 9.88 4.12 -21.55
CA PHE A 415 9.30 5.27 -22.25
C PHE A 415 8.12 4.90 -23.17
N LEU A 416 8.04 3.66 -23.66
CA LEU A 416 6.90 3.19 -24.47
C LEU A 416 5.56 3.32 -23.76
N LEU A 417 5.56 3.42 -22.43
CA LEU A 417 4.37 3.56 -21.61
C LEU A 417 4.04 4.99 -21.23
N ALA A 418 4.93 5.95 -21.55
CA ALA A 418 4.75 7.34 -21.15
C ALA A 418 3.43 7.91 -21.69
N GLY A 419 3.11 7.68 -22.97
CA GLY A 419 1.89 8.20 -23.60
C GLY A 419 0.58 7.55 -23.11
N GLU A 420 0.62 6.31 -22.63
CA GLU A 420 -0.56 5.66 -22.03
C GLU A 420 -0.72 6.09 -20.56
N ARG A 421 0.39 6.14 -19.82
CA ARG A 421 0.38 6.30 -18.36
C ARG A 421 0.36 7.75 -17.90
N LEU A 422 1.18 8.62 -18.49
CA LEU A 422 1.49 9.93 -17.94
C LEU A 422 0.71 11.03 -18.65
N LYS A 423 0.55 12.17 -17.96
CA LYS A 423 0.04 13.41 -18.55
C LYS A 423 1.20 14.28 -19.08
N PRO A 424 1.06 14.94 -20.25
CA PRO A 424 2.13 15.73 -20.85
C PRO A 424 2.60 16.89 -19.96
N ASP A 425 1.68 17.64 -19.35
CA ASP A 425 2.04 18.80 -18.51
C ASP A 425 2.76 18.42 -17.22
N TRP A 426 2.39 17.28 -16.62
CA TRP A 426 3.14 16.76 -15.48
C TRP A 426 4.52 16.30 -15.90
N THR A 427 4.64 15.61 -17.04
CA THR A 427 5.93 15.15 -17.56
C THR A 427 6.85 16.32 -17.89
N PHE A 428 6.30 17.40 -18.45
CA PHE A 428 7.04 18.64 -18.67
C PHE A 428 7.63 19.18 -17.36
N ARG A 429 6.81 19.32 -16.31
CA ARG A 429 7.29 19.79 -14.99
C ARG A 429 8.32 18.82 -14.37
N TRP A 430 8.12 17.52 -14.55
CA TRP A 430 9.05 16.48 -14.11
C TRP A 430 10.43 16.59 -14.77
N LEU A 431 10.50 16.91 -16.06
CA LEU A 431 11.77 17.10 -16.76
C LEU A 431 12.52 18.37 -16.35
N LEU A 432 11.80 19.40 -15.90
CA LEU A 432 12.42 20.66 -15.47
C LEU A 432 13.10 20.53 -14.10
N ASP A 433 12.37 20.00 -13.11
CA ASP A 433 12.91 19.79 -11.77
C ASP A 433 12.25 18.57 -11.08
N PRO A 434 12.79 17.36 -11.28
CA PRO A 434 12.23 16.15 -10.69
C PRO A 434 12.40 16.14 -9.16
N SER A 435 13.40 16.83 -8.61
CA SER A 435 13.67 16.85 -7.16
C SER A 435 12.62 17.61 -6.36
N GLN A 436 11.96 18.60 -6.98
CA GLN A 436 10.84 19.35 -6.39
C GLN A 436 9.56 18.50 -6.32
N ILE A 437 9.39 17.57 -7.25
CA ILE A 437 8.20 16.69 -7.29
C ILE A 437 8.42 15.44 -6.44
N ALA A 438 9.60 14.83 -6.51
CA ALA A 438 9.98 13.67 -5.73
C ALA A 438 11.38 13.84 -5.12
N PRO A 439 11.47 14.39 -3.90
CA PRO A 439 12.75 14.59 -3.22
C PRO A 439 13.54 13.28 -3.08
N GLY A 440 14.80 13.29 -3.52
CA GLY A 440 15.69 12.13 -3.49
C GLY A 440 15.52 11.16 -4.67
N THR A 441 14.83 11.55 -5.74
CA THR A 441 14.77 10.78 -6.99
C THR A 441 16.13 10.72 -7.70
N ALA A 442 16.43 9.59 -8.35
CA ALA A 442 17.61 9.40 -9.18
C ALA A 442 17.55 10.11 -10.55
N MET A 443 16.39 10.68 -10.93
CA MET A 443 16.27 11.45 -12.16
C MET A 443 17.11 12.74 -12.05
N PRO A 444 18.01 13.03 -13.00
CA PRO A 444 18.87 14.21 -12.93
C PRO A 444 18.08 15.51 -13.01
N THR A 445 18.49 16.50 -12.22
CA THR A 445 17.99 17.88 -12.26
C THR A 445 18.84 18.75 -13.20
N GLY A 446 18.27 19.84 -13.71
CA GLY A 446 19.03 20.81 -14.50
C GLY A 446 19.34 20.36 -15.94
N LEU A 447 18.56 19.41 -16.47
CA LEU A 447 18.60 19.01 -17.88
C LEU A 447 18.23 20.16 -18.83
N PHE A 448 17.43 21.11 -18.34
CA PHE A 448 16.99 22.29 -19.06
C PHE A 448 17.30 23.55 -18.26
N LYS A 449 17.56 24.63 -18.98
CA LYS A 449 17.65 25.99 -18.44
C LYS A 449 16.67 26.88 -19.17
N LYS A 450 16.18 27.91 -18.50
CA LYS A 450 15.32 28.90 -19.12
C LYS A 450 16.17 29.86 -19.95
N ASP A 451 15.81 30.03 -21.21
CA ASP A 451 16.40 31.03 -22.12
C ASP A 451 15.27 31.89 -22.71
N ALA A 452 15.26 33.17 -22.35
CA ALA A 452 14.13 34.07 -22.56
C ALA A 452 12.78 33.42 -22.11
N ASP A 453 11.89 33.14 -23.07
CA ASP A 453 10.53 32.62 -22.84
C ASP A 453 10.40 31.11 -23.08
N HIS A 454 11.48 30.38 -23.35
CA HIS A 454 11.44 28.94 -23.60
C HIS A 454 12.51 28.17 -22.82
N TRP A 455 12.30 26.87 -22.66
CA TRP A 455 13.27 25.98 -22.04
C TRP A 455 14.20 25.39 -23.09
N VAL A 456 15.50 25.56 -22.90
CA VAL A 456 16.54 24.99 -23.77
C VAL A 456 17.34 23.94 -23.01
N VAL A 457 17.82 22.93 -23.73
CA VAL A 457 18.62 21.86 -23.13
C VAL A 457 19.93 22.43 -22.58
N ASN A 458 20.30 22.01 -21.38
CA ASN A 458 21.49 22.47 -20.69
C ASN A 458 22.69 21.57 -21.03
N LEU A 459 23.18 21.66 -22.26
CA LEU A 459 24.35 20.93 -22.73
C LEU A 459 25.56 21.86 -22.91
N PRO A 460 26.77 21.44 -22.52
CA PRO A 460 27.99 22.12 -22.93
C PRO A 460 28.21 21.87 -24.43
N ASN A 461 28.26 22.94 -25.22
CA ASN A 461 28.43 22.92 -26.68
C ASN A 461 27.39 22.03 -27.39
N PRO A 462 26.11 22.43 -27.42
CA PRO A 462 25.07 21.64 -28.08
C PRO A 462 25.35 21.50 -29.59
N PRO A 463 25.04 20.35 -30.19
CA PRO A 463 24.95 20.18 -31.64
C PRO A 463 24.22 21.35 -32.34
N ALA A 464 24.66 21.68 -33.57
CA ALA A 464 24.18 22.88 -34.26
C ALA A 464 22.67 22.83 -34.59
N ASP A 465 22.13 21.66 -34.88
CA ASP A 465 20.71 21.41 -35.07
C ASP A 465 19.89 21.68 -33.80
N ILE A 466 20.42 21.32 -32.62
CA ILE A 466 19.83 21.66 -31.32
C ILE A 466 19.93 23.17 -31.07
N ALA A 467 21.08 23.78 -31.36
CA ALA A 467 21.29 25.22 -31.16
C ALA A 467 20.41 26.09 -32.07
N ASN A 468 20.07 25.61 -33.26
CA ASN A 468 19.24 26.30 -34.24
C ASN A 468 17.73 26.02 -34.06
N TYR A 469 17.35 25.21 -33.06
CA TYR A 469 15.95 24.98 -32.74
C TYR A 469 15.44 26.04 -31.75
N HIS A 470 14.56 26.93 -32.22
CA HIS A 470 14.12 28.08 -31.42
C HIS A 470 12.81 27.89 -30.65
N LYS A 471 12.22 26.68 -30.68
CA LYS A 471 11.02 26.37 -29.86
C LYS A 471 11.47 25.75 -28.53
N ASP A 472 10.52 25.45 -27.66
CA ASP A 472 10.80 24.86 -26.34
C ASP A 472 11.31 23.41 -26.44
N HIS A 473 12.55 23.18 -26.01
CA HIS A 473 13.23 21.88 -26.06
C HIS A 473 12.59 20.87 -25.10
N ALA A 474 12.12 21.32 -23.93
CA ALA A 474 11.51 20.44 -22.95
C ALA A 474 10.15 19.93 -23.46
N ARG A 475 9.33 20.79 -24.06
CA ARG A 475 8.07 20.40 -24.73
C ARG A 475 8.34 19.47 -25.92
N LEU A 476 9.37 19.74 -26.71
CA LEU A 476 9.79 18.85 -27.80
C LEU A 476 10.13 17.45 -27.26
N LEU A 477 10.90 17.37 -26.17
CA LEU A 477 11.29 16.09 -25.56
C LEU A 477 10.09 15.33 -24.98
N VAL A 478 9.14 16.03 -24.33
CA VAL A 478 7.88 15.42 -23.87
C VAL A 478 7.11 14.82 -25.05
N ARG A 479 6.99 15.54 -26.16
CA ARG A 479 6.31 15.04 -27.36
C ARG A 479 7.00 13.81 -27.93
N TYR A 480 8.32 13.82 -27.97
CA TYR A 480 9.13 12.68 -28.40
C TYR A 480 8.94 11.45 -27.50
N MET A 481 8.93 11.63 -26.17
CA MET A 481 8.67 10.55 -25.21
C MET A 481 7.27 9.95 -25.37
N PHE A 482 6.25 10.80 -25.61
CA PHE A 482 4.85 10.36 -25.73
C PHE A 482 4.55 9.68 -27.07
N LEU A 483 5.29 10.03 -28.12
CA LEU A 483 5.20 9.42 -29.45
C LEU A 483 6.25 8.32 -29.66
N MET A 484 6.93 7.88 -28.59
CA MET A 484 7.96 6.84 -28.66
C MET A 484 7.37 5.54 -29.18
N THR A 485 7.98 4.99 -30.22
CA THR A 485 7.61 3.68 -30.78
C THR A 485 8.68 2.63 -30.48
N PRO A 486 8.35 1.33 -30.48
CA PRO A 486 9.34 0.27 -30.29
C PRO A 486 10.50 0.33 -31.30
N ASP A 487 10.24 0.78 -32.53
CA ASP A 487 11.28 0.95 -33.54
C ASP A 487 12.19 2.13 -33.26
N GLU A 488 11.63 3.24 -32.76
CA GLU A 488 12.42 4.40 -32.38
C GLU A 488 13.34 4.09 -31.19
N GLN A 489 12.81 3.40 -30.18
CA GLN A 489 13.61 2.96 -29.03
C GLN A 489 14.75 2.02 -29.46
N ARG A 490 14.52 1.12 -30.41
CA ARG A 490 15.58 0.25 -30.94
C ARG A 490 16.66 1.03 -31.67
N ARG A 491 16.28 2.06 -32.45
CA ARG A 491 17.25 2.94 -33.11
C ARG A 491 18.15 3.63 -32.09
N LEU A 492 17.58 4.13 -31.00
CA LEU A 492 18.32 4.77 -29.91
C LEU A 492 19.35 3.84 -29.25
N LEU A 493 19.01 2.56 -29.09
CA LEU A 493 19.94 1.54 -28.58
C LEU A 493 21.09 1.28 -29.55
N SER A 494 20.82 1.24 -30.86
CA SER A 494 21.85 1.05 -31.89
C SER A 494 22.74 2.28 -32.12
N ALA A 495 22.25 3.48 -31.80
CA ALA A 495 22.96 4.75 -31.96
C ALA A 495 23.82 5.12 -30.73
N SER A 496 23.68 4.40 -29.61
CA SER A 496 24.52 4.59 -28.43
C SER A 496 25.89 3.91 -28.64
N PRO A 497 27.03 4.59 -28.39
CA PRO A 497 28.35 4.00 -28.62
C PRO A 497 28.53 2.73 -27.76
N ALA A 498 28.94 1.63 -28.42
CA ALA A 498 29.24 0.37 -27.75
C ALA A 498 30.35 0.54 -26.71
N ALA A 499 30.21 -0.12 -25.56
CA ALA A 499 31.25 -0.14 -24.54
C ALA A 499 32.57 -0.71 -25.13
N PRO A 500 33.74 -0.13 -24.79
CA PRO A 500 35.01 -0.67 -25.25
C PRO A 500 35.23 -2.10 -24.70
N PRO A 501 35.83 -3.01 -25.48
CA PRO A 501 36.10 -4.37 -25.02
C PRO A 501 37.04 -4.35 -23.82
N THR A 502 36.68 -5.08 -22.76
CA THR A 502 37.54 -5.35 -21.60
C THR A 502 38.87 -5.98 -22.05
N PRO A 503 40.04 -5.48 -21.60
CA PRO A 503 41.31 -6.13 -21.90
C PRO A 503 41.35 -7.55 -21.32
N ALA A 504 41.85 -8.51 -22.12
CA ALA A 504 41.97 -9.90 -21.72
C ALA A 504 42.84 -10.04 -20.46
N ALA A 505 42.32 -10.75 -19.45
CA ALA A 505 43.04 -11.04 -18.23
C ALA A 505 44.25 -11.94 -18.51
N THR A 506 45.42 -11.53 -18.02
CA THR A 506 46.68 -12.27 -18.08
C THR A 506 46.56 -13.58 -17.28
N PRO A 507 47.04 -14.73 -17.80
CA PRO A 507 46.90 -16.00 -17.11
C PRO A 507 47.79 -16.06 -15.86
N ALA A 508 47.20 -16.43 -14.73
CA ALA A 508 47.90 -16.64 -13.46
C ALA A 508 48.85 -17.85 -13.55
N LYS A 509 50.11 -17.64 -13.14
CA LYS A 509 51.12 -18.70 -13.05
C LYS A 509 50.77 -19.68 -11.92
N VAL A 510 50.73 -20.96 -12.27
CA VAL A 510 50.65 -22.10 -11.34
C VAL A 510 52.00 -22.29 -10.63
N GLY A 511 51.99 -22.31 -9.30
CA GLY A 511 53.17 -22.49 -8.44
C GLY A 511 52.94 -23.51 -7.32
N ARG A 512 53.14 -24.79 -7.67
CA ARG A 512 53.47 -26.01 -6.90
C ARG A 512 53.32 -26.06 -5.36
N ASN A 513 52.58 -27.08 -4.92
CA ASN A 513 52.66 -27.70 -3.58
C ASN A 513 54.05 -28.30 -3.30
N SER A 514 54.52 -28.17 -2.06
CA SER A 514 55.52 -29.08 -1.47
C SER A 514 55.25 -29.32 0.02
N TYR A 515 55.26 -30.59 0.39
CA TYR A 515 55.06 -31.15 1.74
C TYR A 515 56.37 -31.08 2.57
N GLY A 516 56.26 -30.94 3.90
CA GLY A 516 57.40 -31.16 4.81
C GLY A 516 57.09 -30.91 6.29
N THR A 517 57.14 -31.96 7.10
CA THR A 517 56.85 -32.06 8.54
C THR A 517 58.04 -31.72 9.47
N ALA A 518 57.71 -31.07 10.60
CA ALA A 518 58.23 -31.20 11.99
C ALA A 518 59.74 -31.10 12.33
N LYS A 519 60.09 -30.17 13.24
CA LYS A 519 60.67 -30.38 14.60
C LYS A 519 61.23 -29.09 15.24
N GLY A 520 61.10 -28.96 16.58
CA GLY A 520 62.21 -28.53 17.45
C GLY A 520 62.14 -27.20 18.22
N ASN A 521 61.33 -27.18 19.29
CA ASN A 521 61.53 -26.72 20.69
C ASN A 521 62.54 -25.61 21.15
N GLU A 522 62.16 -25.00 22.29
CA GLU A 522 62.92 -24.19 23.30
C GLU A 522 63.01 -22.65 23.08
N ARG A 523 62.76 -21.72 24.02
CA ARG A 523 62.67 -21.69 25.51
C ARG A 523 62.03 -20.36 26.02
N LEU A 524 61.28 -20.45 27.15
CA LEU A 524 61.20 -19.61 28.38
C LEU A 524 61.32 -18.05 28.32
N GLY A 525 60.56 -17.23 29.06
CA GLY A 525 59.58 -17.47 30.15
C GLY A 525 59.06 -16.17 30.83
N HIS A 526 58.16 -16.37 31.82
CA HIS A 526 57.72 -15.51 32.96
C HIS A 526 57.13 -14.10 32.69
N HIS A 527 55.97 -13.69 33.23
CA HIS A 527 55.54 -13.74 34.64
C HIS A 527 54.00 -13.84 34.88
N SER A 528 53.64 -14.35 36.07
CA SER A 528 52.30 -14.57 36.67
C SER A 528 52.20 -13.86 38.02
N VAL A 529 51.01 -13.34 38.42
CA VAL A 529 50.36 -13.38 39.78
C VAL A 529 48.89 -12.96 39.56
N ARG A 530 47.81 -13.75 39.76
CA ARG A 530 47.19 -14.53 40.86
C ARG A 530 46.12 -13.73 41.66
N SER A 531 44.98 -14.42 41.83
CA SER A 531 43.71 -14.02 42.45
C SER A 531 43.73 -13.90 43.97
N ASN A 532 42.66 -13.32 44.54
CA ASN A 532 42.02 -13.91 45.71
C ASN A 532 40.54 -13.53 45.87
N ASN A 533 39.81 -14.48 46.44
CA ASN A 533 38.37 -14.57 46.62
C ASN A 533 38.08 -14.61 48.13
N LYS A 534 36.98 -14.00 48.64
CA LYS A 534 36.39 -14.38 49.95
C LYS A 534 34.95 -13.87 50.11
N ARG A 535 34.06 -14.81 50.46
CA ARG A 535 32.66 -14.68 50.90
C ARG A 535 32.54 -14.15 52.34
N ALA A 536 31.44 -13.46 52.68
CA ALA A 536 30.63 -13.74 53.89
C ALA A 536 29.23 -13.06 53.88
N LYS A 537 28.35 -13.59 54.73
CA LYS A 537 26.87 -13.59 54.77
C LYS A 537 26.19 -12.43 55.56
N LEU A 538 24.91 -12.20 55.22
CA LEU A 538 23.68 -11.92 56.02
C LEU A 538 23.55 -10.69 56.96
N SER A 539 22.48 -9.87 56.76
CA SER A 539 21.37 -9.56 57.72
C SER A 539 20.41 -8.49 57.14
N LYS A 540 19.12 -8.81 56.92
CA LYS A 540 17.88 -8.37 57.64
C LYS A 540 17.60 -6.85 57.70
N LEU A 541 16.53 -6.44 56.97
CA LEU A 541 15.42 -5.47 57.22
C LEU A 541 15.47 -4.53 58.45
N PRO A 542 14.76 -3.36 58.50
CA PRO A 542 13.48 -3.09 57.83
C PRO A 542 13.20 -1.66 57.29
N ILE A 543 12.07 -1.63 56.59
CA ILE A 543 11.16 -0.53 56.24
C ILE A 543 10.88 0.40 57.43
N THR A 544 10.96 1.71 57.22
CA THR A 544 10.14 2.70 57.93
C THR A 544 9.71 3.79 56.94
N GLY A 545 8.39 3.98 56.82
CA GLY A 545 7.78 5.18 56.26
C GLY A 545 7.10 5.93 57.39
N VAL A 546 7.28 7.25 57.44
CA VAL A 546 6.46 8.18 58.23
C VAL A 546 6.38 9.53 57.50
N GLN A 547 5.15 9.82 57.07
CA GLN A 547 4.37 11.08 57.09
C GLN A 547 4.90 12.40 56.49
N SER A 548 4.12 12.84 55.50
CA SER A 548 3.50 14.16 55.29
C SER A 548 3.96 15.35 56.13
N THR A 549 4.18 16.49 55.46
CA THR A 549 3.61 17.79 55.87
C THR A 549 3.49 18.73 54.67
N ASP A 550 2.38 19.48 54.69
CA ASP A 550 1.94 20.54 53.79
C ASP A 550 2.97 21.65 53.54
N PHE A 551 2.91 22.26 52.35
CA PHE A 551 3.00 23.71 52.23
C PHE A 551 2.13 24.22 51.08
N SER A 552 1.02 24.88 51.46
CA SER A 552 0.22 25.76 50.61
C SER A 552 0.69 27.22 50.71
N ARG A 553 0.30 28.01 49.70
CA ARG A 553 0.35 29.48 49.52
C ARG A 553 1.63 30.04 48.89
N ALA A 554 1.59 30.55 47.65
CA ALA A 554 0.90 31.74 47.10
C ALA A 554 1.68 33.05 47.32
N ILE A 555 1.91 33.79 46.21
CA ILE A 555 2.10 35.26 46.02
C ILE A 555 2.81 35.41 44.66
N LEU A 556 2.17 35.84 43.58
CA LEU A 556 1.70 37.19 43.17
C LEU A 556 2.63 37.79 42.10
N THR A 557 2.06 38.00 40.90
CA THR A 557 2.23 39.14 39.98
C THR A 557 3.64 39.66 39.60
N ALA A 558 3.93 39.64 38.30
CA ALA A 558 4.33 40.85 37.57
C ALA A 558 3.99 40.73 36.08
N ARG A 559 3.12 41.64 35.62
CA ARG A 559 2.80 41.91 34.21
C ARG A 559 3.87 42.84 33.62
N THR A 560 4.35 42.53 32.42
CA THR A 560 4.80 43.50 31.39
C THR A 560 4.80 42.73 30.06
N GLN A 561 3.76 42.75 29.22
CA GLN A 561 3.48 43.77 28.19
C GLN A 561 4.75 44.28 27.50
N LEU A 562 5.09 43.69 26.34
CA LEU A 562 5.53 44.46 25.18
C LEU A 562 5.01 43.82 23.89
N LYS A 563 4.45 44.70 23.04
CA LYS A 563 3.84 44.54 21.71
C LYS A 563 4.72 43.76 20.71
N LEU A 564 4.14 42.85 19.92
CA LEU A 564 3.46 43.05 18.61
C LEU A 564 4.44 43.41 17.49
N VAL A 565 4.64 42.51 16.51
CA VAL A 565 4.30 42.64 15.07
C VAL A 565 4.73 41.33 14.35
N LEU A 566 3.76 40.45 14.05
CA LEU A 566 3.41 39.93 12.72
C LEU A 566 2.16 39.04 12.84
#